data_AF-A0A356V375-F1
#
_entry.id   AF-A0A356V375-F1
#
_cell.length_a   1.000
_cell.length_b   1.000
_cell.length_c   1.000
_cell.angle_alpha   90.00
_cell.angle_beta   90.00
_cell.angle_gamma   90.00
#
_symmetry.space_group_name_H-M   'P 1'
#
loop_
_entity.id
_entity.type
_entity.pdbx_description
1 polymer ?
#
loop_
_entity_poly.entity_id
_entity_poly.type
_entity_poly.pdbx_seq_one_letter_code
_entity_poly.pdbx_strand_id
1 'polypeptide(L)'
;LGFLTQVSNPKPAIVFAAIFVGTVPASAGWLTYVAICAMVFFNETVWNALVSRIFSLEKTRKTYLNLKGWIDRAFGGMLALLGVKIAAT
;
A
#
# COMPACT_ATOMS: atom_id res chain seq x y z
N LEU A 1 12.98 -1.83 -10.17
CA LEU A 1 12.89 -1.88 -8.69
C LEU A 1 11.47 -2.17 -8.19
N GLY A 2 10.45 -1.38 -8.56
CA GLY A 2 9.10 -1.48 -7.98
C GLY A 2 8.46 -2.88 -7.97
N PHE A 3 8.50 -3.63 -9.08
CA PHE A 3 7.94 -4.98 -9.14
C PHE A 3 8.60 -5.95 -8.14
N LEU A 4 9.94 -5.95 -8.08
CA LEU A 4 10.68 -6.79 -7.14
C LEU A 4 10.40 -6.41 -5.68
N THR A 5 10.22 -5.12 -5.39
CA THR A 5 9.82 -4.64 -4.06
C THR A 5 8.44 -5.15 -3.66
N GLN A 6 7.48 -5.14 -4.58
CA GLN A 6 6.12 -5.62 -4.33
C GLN A 6 6.09 -7.15 -4.13
N VAL A 7 6.77 -7.92 -4.97
CA VAL A 7 6.82 -9.39 -4.86
C VAL A 7 7.55 -9.83 -3.60
N SER A 8 8.59 -9.10 -3.18
CA SER A 8 9.35 -9.42 -1.97
C SER A 8 8.65 -8.99 -0.68
N ASN A 9 7.56 -8.23 -0.75
CA ASN A 9 6.81 -7.77 0.40
C ASN A 9 5.59 -8.69 0.61
N PRO A 10 5.63 -9.66 1.54
CA PRO A 10 4.53 -10.59 1.76
C PRO A 10 3.34 -9.94 2.49
N LYS A 11 3.50 -8.71 3.01
CA LYS A 11 2.50 -8.06 3.87
C LYS A 11 1.12 -7.93 3.20
N PRO A 12 0.99 -7.45 1.95
CA PRO A 12 -0.31 -7.37 1.29
C PRO A 12 -0.93 -8.76 1.08
N ALA A 13 -0.11 -9.75 0.67
CA ALA A 13 -0.57 -11.11 0.44
C ALA A 13 -1.17 -11.73 1.72
N ILE A 14 -0.50 -11.55 2.87
CA ILE A 14 -0.97 -12.06 4.16
C ILE A 14 -2.29 -11.37 4.58
N VAL A 15 -2.40 -10.05 4.41
CA VAL A 15 -3.62 -9.30 4.76
C VAL A 15 -4.79 -9.74 3.89
N PHE A 16 -4.62 -9.83 2.58
CA PHE A 16 -5.68 -10.31 1.68
C PHE A 16 -6.07 -11.74 1.98
N ALA A 17 -5.09 -12.63 2.21
CA ALA A 17 -5.38 -14.01 2.60
C ALA A 17 -6.19 -14.07 3.90
N ALA A 18 -5.83 -13.31 4.92
CA ALA A 18 -6.57 -13.26 6.19
C ALA A 18 -8.01 -12.78 6.02
N ILE A 19 -8.24 -11.75 5.19
CA ILE A 19 -9.58 -11.23 4.90
C ILE A 19 -10.40 -12.28 4.14
N PHE A 20 -9.86 -12.89 3.10
CA PHE A 20 -10.60 -13.82 2.25
C PHE A 20 -10.87 -15.17 2.93
N VAL A 21 -9.98 -15.65 3.79
CA VAL A 21 -10.23 -16.86 4.61
C VAL A 21 -11.46 -16.68 5.50
N GLY A 22 -11.69 -15.49 6.05
CA GLY A 22 -12.85 -15.22 6.90
C GLY A 22 -14.13 -14.89 6.15
N THR A 23 -14.05 -14.46 4.89
CA THR A 23 -15.19 -13.91 4.14
C THR A 23 -15.65 -14.79 2.99
N VAL A 24 -14.79 -15.67 2.46
CA VAL A 24 -15.12 -16.58 1.35
C VAL A 24 -15.48 -17.96 1.91
N PRO A 25 -16.70 -18.46 1.69
CA PRO A 25 -17.08 -19.82 2.09
C PRO A 25 -16.17 -20.86 1.43
N ALA A 26 -15.82 -21.92 2.14
CA ALA A 26 -15.01 -23.03 1.57
C ALA A 26 -15.70 -23.75 0.40
N SER A 27 -17.02 -23.58 0.23
CA SER A 27 -17.81 -24.07 -0.90
C SER A 27 -17.79 -23.14 -2.12
N ALA A 28 -17.05 -22.03 -2.08
CA ALA A 28 -16.96 -21.10 -3.19
C ALA A 28 -16.30 -21.79 -4.40
N GLY A 29 -16.93 -21.65 -5.57
CA GLY A 29 -16.40 -22.18 -6.81
C GLY A 29 -15.12 -21.45 -7.23
N TRP A 30 -14.30 -22.11 -8.07
CA TRP A 30 -13.03 -21.56 -8.56
C TRP A 30 -13.18 -20.16 -9.21
N LEU A 31 -14.32 -19.88 -9.83
CA LEU A 31 -14.66 -18.59 -10.43
C LEU A 31 -14.64 -17.42 -9.43
N THR A 32 -15.04 -17.65 -8.17
CA THR A 32 -15.04 -16.63 -7.13
C THR A 32 -13.61 -16.17 -6.81
N TYR A 33 -12.67 -17.12 -6.69
CA TYR A 33 -11.26 -16.81 -6.45
C TYR A 33 -10.65 -16.05 -7.63
N VAL A 34 -10.97 -16.42 -8.87
CA VAL A 34 -10.49 -15.70 -10.06
C VAL A 34 -11.04 -14.27 -10.09
N ALA A 35 -12.32 -14.08 -9.79
CA ALA A 35 -12.93 -12.75 -9.74
C ALA A 35 -12.28 -11.86 -8.67
N ILE A 36 -12.01 -12.41 -7.49
CA ILE A 36 -11.30 -11.71 -6.40
C ILE A 36 -9.89 -11.31 -6.84
N CYS A 37 -9.12 -12.25 -7.40
CA CYS A 37 -7.77 -11.96 -7.88
C CYS A 37 -7.78 -10.88 -8.97
N ALA A 38 -8.72 -10.94 -9.91
CA ALA A 38 -8.87 -9.93 -10.96
C ALA A 38 -9.21 -8.55 -10.40
N MET A 39 -10.10 -8.48 -9.41
CA MET A 39 -10.48 -7.23 -8.76
C MET A 39 -9.29 -6.61 -8.00
N VAL A 40 -8.55 -7.41 -7.22
CA VAL A 40 -7.35 -6.94 -6.50
C VAL A 40 -6.28 -6.46 -7.47
N PHE A 41 -6.04 -7.22 -8.55
CA PHE A 41 -5.09 -6.85 -9.59
C PHE A 41 -5.45 -5.52 -10.27
N PHE A 42 -6.72 -5.33 -10.60
CA PHE A 42 -7.20 -4.10 -11.22
C PHE A 42 -7.07 -2.91 -10.26
N ASN A 43 -7.46 -3.09 -8.99
CA ASN A 43 -7.32 -2.05 -7.98
C ASN A 43 -5.86 -1.60 -7.79
N GLU A 44 -4.94 -2.55 -7.65
CA GLU A 44 -3.51 -2.26 -7.55
C GLU A 44 -2.98 -1.59 -8.82
N THR A 45 -3.36 -2.07 -10.00
CA THR A 45 -2.90 -1.51 -11.27
C THR A 45 -3.40 -0.08 -11.46
N VAL A 46 -4.70 0.17 -11.24
CA VAL A 46 -5.30 1.50 -11.37
C VAL A 46 -4.67 2.46 -10.38
N TRP A 47 -4.55 2.05 -9.11
CA TRP A 47 -3.98 2.91 -8.08
C TRP A 47 -2.51 3.26 -8.36
N ASN A 48 -1.67 2.25 -8.61
CA ASN A 48 -0.26 2.47 -8.88
C ASN A 48 -0.05 3.24 -10.20
N ALA A 49 -0.85 2.99 -11.24
CA ALA A 49 -0.79 3.75 -12.48
C ALA A 49 -1.21 5.22 -12.27
N LEU A 50 -2.27 5.47 -11.50
CA LEU A 50 -2.70 6.82 -11.14
C LEU A 50 -1.61 7.55 -10.36
N VAL A 51 -1.05 6.95 -9.32
CA VAL A 51 0.06 7.52 -8.55
C VAL A 51 1.26 7.78 -9.46
N SER A 52 1.68 6.80 -10.25
CA SER A 52 2.78 6.97 -11.20
C SER A 52 2.52 8.12 -12.17
N ARG A 53 1.29 8.29 -12.66
CA ARG A 53 0.93 9.34 -13.61
C ARG A 53 0.88 10.72 -12.96
N ILE A 54 0.36 10.82 -11.74
CA ILE A 54 0.36 12.05 -10.94
C ILE A 54 1.81 12.53 -10.71
N PHE A 55 2.71 11.61 -10.38
CA PHE A 55 4.12 11.91 -10.13
C PHE A 55 4.98 12.02 -11.40
N SER A 56 4.48 11.59 -12.56
CA SER A 56 5.14 11.77 -13.87
C SER A 56 5.01 13.21 -14.40
N LEU A 57 4.14 14.04 -13.83
CA LEU A 57 4.01 15.45 -14.20
C LEU A 57 5.05 16.29 -13.46
N GLU A 58 5.88 17.04 -14.21
CA GLU A 58 6.97 17.85 -13.63
C GLU A 58 6.50 18.86 -12.57
N LYS A 59 5.28 19.39 -12.73
CA LYS A 59 4.65 20.33 -11.80
C LYS A 59 4.37 19.66 -10.44
N THR A 60 3.89 18.43 -10.43
CA THR A 60 3.62 17.65 -9.20
C THR A 60 4.92 17.25 -8.52
N ARG A 61 5.96 16.88 -9.30
CA ARG A 61 7.28 16.53 -8.75
C ARG A 61 7.91 17.68 -8.00
N LYS A 62 7.85 18.92 -8.54
CA LYS A 62 8.37 20.12 -7.86
C LYS A 62 7.60 20.44 -6.57
N THR A 63 6.26 20.37 -6.61
CA THR A 63 5.43 20.59 -5.42
C THR A 63 5.71 19.53 -4.35
N TYR A 64 5.80 18.25 -4.74
CA TYR A 64 6.11 17.16 -3.82
C TYR A 64 7.49 17.33 -3.17
N LEU A 65 8.53 17.70 -3.93
CA LEU A 65 9.87 17.90 -3.37
C LEU A 65 9.91 19.02 -2.32
N ASN A 66 9.14 20.10 -2.51
CA ASN A 66 9.03 21.18 -1.53
C ASN A 66 8.27 20.76 -0.25
N LEU A 67 7.26 19.89 -0.39
CA LEU A 67 6.48 19.36 0.73
C LEU A 67 7.16 18.17 1.42
N LYS A 68 8.02 17.44 0.72
CA LYS A 68 8.67 16.22 1.22
C LYS A 68 9.43 16.47 2.52
N GLY A 69 10.15 17.59 2.62
CA GLY A 69 10.87 17.94 3.85
C GLY A 69 9.95 18.15 5.05
N TRP A 70 8.79 18.77 4.84
CA TRP A 70 7.78 18.95 5.90
C TRP A 70 7.10 17.64 6.28
N ILE A 71 6.74 16.82 5.29
CA ILE A 71 6.12 15.51 5.50
C ILE A 71 7.07 14.59 6.28
N ASP A 72 8.34 14.51 5.87
CA ASP A 72 9.34 13.66 6.53
C ASP A 72 9.58 14.11 7.98
N ARG A 73 9.63 15.42 8.25
CA ARG A 73 9.78 15.96 9.61
C ARG A 73 8.56 15.67 10.48
N ALA A 74 7.34 15.79 9.93
CA ALA A 74 6.12 15.47 10.65
C ALA A 74 6.04 13.98 10.99
N PHE A 75 6.30 13.10 10.01
CA PHE A 75 6.31 11.66 10.22
C PHE A 75 7.41 11.22 11.20
N GLY A 76 8.62 11.76 11.05
CA GLY A 76 9.73 11.51 11.96
C GLY A 76 9.41 11.97 13.39
N GLY A 77 8.78 13.13 13.54
CA GLY A 77 8.29 13.62 14.84
C GLY A 77 7.24 12.71 15.46
N MET A 78 6.27 12.25 14.67
CA MET A 78 5.24 11.30 15.14
C MET A 78 5.84 9.95 15.56
N LEU A 79 6.80 9.43 14.79
CA LEU A 79 7.49 8.18 15.12
C LEU A 79 8.36 8.32 16.37
N ALA A 80 9.05 9.46 16.53
CA ALA A 80 9.81 9.75 17.74
C ALA A 80 8.91 9.82 18.98
N LEU A 81 7.76 10.53 18.88
CA LEU A 81 6.76 10.59 19.94
C LEU A 81 6.20 9.21 20.27
N LEU A 82 5.89 8.39 19.26
CA LEU A 82 5.42 7.02 19.45
C LEU A 82 6.50 6.17 20.14
N GLY A 83 7.75 6.26 19.71
CA GLY A 83 8.87 5.54 20.31
C GLY A 83 9.10 5.92 21.77
N VAL A 84 9.04 7.23 22.09
CA VAL A 84 9.11 7.71 23.49
C VAL A 84 7.92 7.18 24.30
N LYS A 85 6.70 7.23 23.76
CA LYS A 85 5.52 6.69 24.44
C LYS A 85 5.70 5.20 24.77
N ILE A 86 6.16 4.41 23.80
CA ILE A 86 6.36 2.97 23.98
C ILE A 86 7.49 2.70 24.99
N ALA A 87 8.58 3.47 24.96
CA ALA A 87 9.69 3.28 25.91
C ALA A 87 9.36 3.73 27.35
N ALA A 88 8.42 4.67 27.49
CA ALA A 88 7.97 5.20 28.78
C ALA A 88 6.74 4.48 29.35
N THR A 89 6.20 3.47 28.64
CA THR A 89 5.11 2.59 29.10
C THR A 89 5.69 1.22 29.42
#